data_AF-A0A380NY58-F1
#
_entry.id   AF-A0A380NY58-F1
#
_cell.length_a   1.000
_cell.length_b   1.000
_cell.length_c   1.000
_cell.angle_alpha   90.00
_cell.angle_beta   90.00
_cell.angle_gamma   90.00
#
_symmetry.space_group_name_H-M   'P 1'
#
loop_
_entity.id
_entity.type
_entity.pdbx_description
1 polymer ?
#
loop_
_entity_poly.entity_id
_entity_poly.type
_entity_poly.pdbx_seq_one_letter_code
_entity_poly.pdbx_strand_id
1 'polypeptide(L)'
;MISPAANLAMNGSAHSIETYWSYENGAPAKLFNNIQLLGNSNNDITGNFDRRAVISNLMGIKYWFVNNGGANPPATYKPISDKKINNQTVTKSDDVYPLAYTTDQVVSTKTFNRASPTKKEAYVAQGAVTNALPESATSDQFANQVKSVKIKKSANAKATQTVHYRFTSKNGAKPTGIYLPADASLAGNEIHLEVSNLKFKPFSLYQKATYATNAHNGKAKKAAALPDGKTDYATNTKAYKFNWLRNHANSIGKFVDGYRVTAKYGRTERILVSVAKITCLTIHQLKMRP
;
A
#
# COMPACT_ATOMS: atom_id res chain seq x y z
N MET A 1 -1.01 -11.84 24.21
CA MET A 1 -2.23 -11.29 23.58
C MET A 1 -2.78 -12.37 22.67
N ILE A 2 -4.00 -12.83 22.91
CA ILE A 2 -4.69 -13.74 21.98
C ILE A 2 -4.96 -12.93 20.70
N SER A 3 -4.39 -13.40 19.59
CA SER A 3 -4.55 -12.76 18.28
C SER A 3 -6.05 -12.68 17.92
N PRO A 4 -6.54 -11.57 17.35
CA PRO A 4 -7.91 -11.45 16.82
C PRO A 4 -8.31 -12.60 15.87
N ALA A 5 -7.34 -13.34 15.31
CA ALA A 5 -7.54 -14.50 14.46
C ALA A 5 -8.30 -15.65 15.15
N ALA A 6 -8.11 -15.86 16.46
CA ALA A 6 -8.73 -16.99 17.17
C ALA A 6 -10.26 -16.88 17.25
N ASN A 7 -10.78 -15.68 17.56
CA ASN A 7 -12.23 -15.50 17.75
C ASN A 7 -13.02 -15.56 16.43
N LEU A 8 -12.42 -15.15 15.31
CA LEU A 8 -13.08 -15.18 14.01
C LEU A 8 -13.12 -16.59 13.42
N ALA A 9 -12.06 -17.39 13.63
CA ALA A 9 -12.07 -18.81 13.29
C ALA A 9 -13.07 -19.58 14.15
N MET A 10 -13.21 -19.26 15.44
CA MET A 10 -14.20 -19.91 16.32
C MET A 10 -15.65 -19.53 16.02
N ASN A 11 -15.91 -18.26 15.68
CA ASN A 11 -17.26 -17.76 15.37
C ASN A 11 -17.68 -17.96 13.90
N GLY A 12 -16.77 -18.42 13.05
CA GLY A 12 -17.02 -18.75 11.66
C GLY A 12 -16.75 -20.22 11.36
N SER A 13 -17.18 -20.71 10.21
CA SER A 13 -16.79 -22.05 9.72
C SER A 13 -15.36 -22.06 9.12
N ALA A 14 -14.47 -21.21 9.66
CA ALA A 14 -13.14 -20.93 9.13
C ALA A 14 -12.07 -21.49 10.06
N HIS A 15 -10.97 -21.99 9.49
CA HIS A 15 -9.88 -22.60 10.25
C HIS A 15 -8.67 -21.65 10.23
N SER A 16 -8.03 -21.44 11.39
CA SER A 16 -6.77 -20.69 11.46
C SER A 16 -5.58 -21.62 11.20
N ILE A 17 -4.55 -21.12 10.52
CA ILE A 17 -3.25 -21.80 10.42
C ILE A 17 -2.30 -21.07 11.38
N GLU A 18 -2.12 -21.62 12.57
CA GLU A 18 -1.12 -21.15 13.53
C GLU A 18 -0.29 -22.36 13.96
N THR A 19 0.97 -22.43 13.52
CA THR A 19 1.91 -23.47 13.94
C THR A 19 2.85 -22.92 15.01
N TYR A 20 2.63 -23.31 16.27
CA TYR A 20 3.36 -22.76 17.42
C TYR A 20 4.76 -23.37 17.63
N TRP A 21 5.13 -24.40 16.86
CA TRP A 21 6.34 -25.23 17.11
C TRP A 21 7.27 -25.41 15.91
N SER A 22 7.12 -24.61 14.85
CA SER A 22 7.95 -24.67 13.64
C SER A 22 8.63 -23.33 13.39
N TYR A 23 9.94 -23.35 13.12
CA TYR A 23 10.68 -22.16 12.68
C TYR A 23 10.65 -22.05 11.16
N GLU A 24 10.25 -20.89 10.65
CA GLU A 24 10.32 -20.58 9.22
C GLU A 24 11.78 -20.36 8.79
N ASN A 25 12.16 -20.83 7.59
CA ASN A 25 13.48 -20.60 7.00
C ASN A 25 13.67 -19.17 6.42
N GLY A 26 12.73 -18.26 6.70
CA GLY A 26 12.69 -16.87 6.21
C GLY A 26 12.36 -16.73 4.72
N ALA A 27 11.99 -17.80 4.01
CA ALA A 27 11.64 -17.72 2.59
C ALA A 27 10.33 -16.93 2.35
N PRO A 28 9.23 -17.15 3.10
CA PRO A 28 8.06 -16.28 3.06
C PRO A 28 8.37 -14.79 3.29
N ALA A 29 9.17 -14.45 4.31
CA ALA A 29 9.57 -13.05 4.53
C ALA A 29 10.33 -12.47 3.31
N LYS A 30 11.27 -13.24 2.74
CA LYS A 30 12.00 -12.85 1.51
C LYS A 30 11.06 -12.71 0.32
N LEU A 31 10.06 -13.57 0.16
CA LEU A 31 9.06 -13.48 -0.89
C LEU A 31 8.28 -12.17 -0.78
N PHE A 32 7.71 -11.88 0.40
CA PHE A 32 6.90 -10.68 0.63
C PHE A 32 7.70 -9.39 0.48
N ASN A 33 8.97 -9.38 0.89
CA ASN A 33 9.87 -8.26 0.59
C ASN A 33 10.13 -8.11 -0.92
N ASN A 34 10.29 -9.22 -1.66
CA ASN A 34 10.54 -9.19 -3.10
C ASN A 34 9.36 -8.69 -3.93
N ILE A 35 8.12 -8.99 -3.52
CA ILE A 35 6.89 -8.47 -4.13
C ILE A 35 6.47 -7.11 -3.55
N GLN A 36 7.25 -6.55 -2.63
CA GLN A 36 7.01 -5.27 -1.96
C GLN A 36 5.66 -5.22 -1.23
N LEU A 37 5.32 -6.28 -0.48
CA LEU A 37 4.17 -6.29 0.41
C LEU A 37 4.37 -5.27 1.54
N LEU A 38 3.41 -4.36 1.71
CA LEU A 38 3.52 -3.27 2.70
C LEU A 38 3.30 -3.78 4.13
N GLY A 39 4.18 -3.37 5.06
CA GLY A 39 4.01 -3.68 6.49
C GLY A 39 4.45 -5.09 6.90
N ASN A 40 5.12 -5.83 6.01
CA ASN A 40 5.68 -7.14 6.33
C ASN A 40 6.77 -7.04 7.42
N SER A 41 6.77 -8.00 8.35
CA SER A 41 7.85 -8.21 9.30
C SER A 41 8.21 -9.69 9.35
N ASN A 42 9.48 -10.02 9.60
CA ASN A 42 9.93 -11.41 9.67
C ASN A 42 9.25 -12.23 10.79
N ASN A 43 8.56 -11.57 11.73
CA ASN A 43 7.93 -12.22 12.89
C ASN A 43 6.39 -12.21 12.82
N ASP A 44 5.80 -11.54 11.82
CA ASP A 44 4.34 -11.43 11.65
C ASP A 44 4.02 -11.34 10.15
N ILE A 45 4.29 -12.47 9.49
CA ILE A 45 4.29 -12.64 8.03
C ILE A 45 2.85 -12.82 7.51
N THR A 46 1.94 -13.36 8.34
CA THR A 46 0.55 -13.66 7.95
C THR A 46 -0.47 -12.60 8.39
N GLY A 47 -0.14 -11.71 9.33
CA GLY A 47 -1.04 -10.67 9.81
C GLY A 47 -1.21 -9.45 8.88
N ASN A 48 -0.32 -9.26 7.89
CA ASN A 48 -0.14 -7.99 7.18
C ASN A 48 -0.40 -8.03 5.66
N PHE A 49 -1.42 -8.77 5.20
CA PHE A 49 -1.77 -8.79 3.77
C PHE A 49 -2.36 -7.46 3.27
N ASP A 50 -1.78 -6.91 2.20
CA ASP A 50 -2.18 -5.64 1.60
C ASP A 50 -3.32 -5.75 0.56
N ARG A 51 -4.18 -6.78 0.70
CA ARG A 51 -5.42 -6.99 -0.08
C ARG A 51 -5.20 -7.18 -1.58
N ARG A 52 -4.03 -7.69 -1.98
CA ARG A 52 -3.81 -8.18 -3.35
C ARG A 52 -4.49 -9.53 -3.52
N ALA A 53 -5.27 -9.70 -4.58
CA ALA A 53 -6.07 -10.91 -4.77
C ALA A 53 -5.16 -12.10 -5.12
N VAL A 54 -4.17 -11.88 -5.99
CA VAL A 54 -3.30 -12.95 -6.48
C VAL A 54 -2.52 -13.62 -5.36
N ILE A 55 -1.77 -12.85 -4.55
CA ILE A 55 -1.06 -13.45 -3.41
C ILE A 55 -2.01 -14.02 -2.36
N SER A 56 -3.18 -13.41 -2.13
CA SER A 56 -4.15 -13.94 -1.15
C SER A 56 -4.70 -15.30 -1.58
N ASN A 57 -4.99 -15.45 -2.87
CA ASN A 57 -5.47 -16.70 -3.46
C ASN A 57 -4.39 -17.78 -3.46
N LEU A 58 -3.13 -17.40 -3.73
CA LEU A 58 -1.97 -18.31 -3.64
C LEU A 58 -1.78 -18.85 -2.22
N MET A 59 -1.98 -17.99 -1.22
CA MET A 59 -1.82 -18.31 0.19
C MET A 59 -3.03 -19.06 0.79
N GLY A 60 -4.02 -19.43 -0.03
CA GLY A 60 -5.16 -20.23 0.43
C GLY A 60 -6.24 -19.43 1.19
N ILE A 61 -6.25 -18.09 1.10
CA ILE A 61 -7.20 -17.26 1.85
C ILE A 61 -8.61 -17.39 1.22
N LYS A 62 -9.42 -18.33 1.71
CA LYS A 62 -10.76 -18.57 1.14
C LYS A 62 -11.80 -17.49 1.46
N TYR A 63 -11.71 -16.92 2.67
CA TYR A 63 -12.70 -16.00 3.21
C TYR A 63 -12.06 -14.69 3.65
N TRP A 64 -12.75 -13.58 3.38
CA TRP A 64 -12.35 -12.25 3.82
C TRP A 64 -13.51 -11.61 4.61
N PHE A 65 -13.20 -11.06 5.77
CA PHE A 65 -14.20 -10.43 6.65
C PHE A 65 -14.09 -8.91 6.56
N VAL A 66 -15.16 -8.24 6.16
CA VAL A 66 -15.17 -6.80 5.88
C VAL A 66 -16.01 -6.06 6.92
N ASN A 67 -15.38 -5.15 7.68
CA ASN A 67 -16.08 -4.26 8.60
C ASN A 67 -17.06 -3.34 7.86
N ASN A 68 -18.18 -2.98 8.49
CA ASN A 68 -19.06 -1.92 7.99
C ASN A 68 -18.28 -0.61 7.79
N GLY A 69 -18.35 -0.04 6.60
CA GLY A 69 -17.59 1.16 6.23
C GLY A 69 -16.08 0.93 6.03
N GLY A 70 -15.59 -0.31 6.17
CA GLY A 70 -14.22 -0.69 5.88
C GLY A 70 -13.91 -0.65 4.38
N ALA A 71 -12.63 -0.60 4.04
CA ALA A 71 -12.22 -0.68 2.64
C ALA A 71 -12.63 -2.03 2.02
N ASN A 72 -12.91 -2.04 0.72
CA ASN A 72 -13.38 -3.20 -0.02
C ASN A 72 -12.37 -4.38 0.05
N PRO A 73 -12.84 -5.63 -0.04
CA PRO A 73 -11.98 -6.79 -0.19
C PRO A 73 -11.32 -6.80 -1.59
N PRO A 74 -10.35 -7.68 -1.86
CA PRO A 74 -9.80 -7.84 -3.20
C PRO A 74 -10.91 -8.21 -4.21
N ALA A 75 -10.75 -7.87 -5.49
CA ALA A 75 -11.83 -7.92 -6.47
C ALA A 75 -12.42 -9.33 -6.72
N THR A 76 -11.63 -10.39 -6.49
CA THR A 76 -12.05 -11.80 -6.59
C THR A 76 -12.99 -12.23 -5.46
N TYR A 77 -13.05 -11.48 -4.35
CA TYR A 77 -13.81 -11.87 -3.17
C TYR A 77 -15.22 -11.28 -3.24
N LYS A 78 -16.21 -12.15 -3.44
CA LYS A 78 -17.63 -11.77 -3.53
C LYS A 78 -18.37 -12.03 -2.21
N PRO A 79 -19.32 -11.17 -1.80
CA PRO A 79 -20.13 -11.41 -0.60
C PRO A 79 -20.86 -12.76 -0.66
N ILE A 80 -20.87 -13.50 0.45
CA ILE A 80 -21.62 -14.75 0.59
C ILE A 80 -23.02 -14.41 1.12
N SER A 81 -23.95 -13.99 0.24
CA SER A 81 -25.31 -13.58 0.63
C SER A 81 -25.31 -12.63 1.86
N ASP A 82 -26.41 -12.52 2.61
CA ASP A 82 -26.51 -11.66 3.81
C ASP A 82 -25.76 -12.20 5.05
N LYS A 83 -24.78 -13.10 4.85
CA LYS A 83 -24.02 -13.70 5.95
C LYS A 83 -23.11 -12.65 6.58
N LYS A 84 -23.38 -12.36 7.86
CA LYS A 84 -22.51 -11.57 8.72
C LYS A 84 -21.97 -12.42 9.86
N ILE A 85 -20.68 -12.32 10.12
CA ILE A 85 -20.04 -12.88 11.31
C ILE A 85 -19.46 -11.71 12.08
N ASN A 86 -19.78 -11.58 13.37
CA ASN A 86 -19.31 -10.48 14.20
C ASN A 86 -19.54 -9.08 13.58
N ASN A 87 -20.72 -8.87 12.97
CA ASN A 87 -21.08 -7.65 12.24
C ASN A 87 -20.18 -7.30 11.03
N GLN A 88 -19.42 -8.27 10.53
CA GLN A 88 -18.60 -8.16 9.32
C GLN A 88 -19.26 -8.91 8.17
N THR A 89 -19.28 -8.30 6.99
CA THR A 89 -19.71 -8.98 5.76
C THR A 89 -18.68 -10.03 5.39
N VAL A 90 -19.12 -11.27 5.21
CA VAL A 90 -18.25 -12.38 4.80
C VAL A 90 -18.18 -12.41 3.27
N THR A 91 -16.97 -12.40 2.72
CA THR A 91 -16.74 -12.54 1.28
C THR A 91 -15.86 -13.76 1.00
N LYS A 92 -15.96 -14.32 -0.20
CA LYS A 92 -15.30 -15.56 -0.63
C LYS A 92 -14.68 -15.36 -2.01
N SER A 93 -13.47 -15.88 -2.22
CA SER A 93 -12.91 -16.04 -3.57
C SER A 93 -13.01 -17.49 -4.01
N ASP A 94 -13.40 -17.73 -5.25
CA ASP A 94 -13.42 -19.07 -5.85
C ASP A 94 -12.11 -19.44 -6.56
N ASP A 95 -11.23 -18.47 -6.78
CA ASP A 95 -9.94 -18.63 -7.48
C ASP A 95 -8.78 -18.93 -6.51
N VAL A 96 -9.11 -19.39 -5.30
CA VAL A 96 -8.12 -19.77 -4.27
C VAL A 96 -7.49 -21.10 -4.65
N TYR A 97 -6.16 -21.17 -4.53
CA TYR A 97 -5.41 -22.35 -4.96
C TYR A 97 -5.79 -23.56 -4.08
N PRO A 98 -5.86 -24.77 -4.65
CA PRO A 98 -6.15 -25.97 -3.88
C PRO A 98 -5.06 -26.25 -2.85
N LEU A 99 -5.39 -27.05 -1.83
CA LEU A 99 -4.55 -27.33 -0.65
C LEU A 99 -3.10 -27.75 -1.00
N ALA A 100 -2.92 -28.41 -2.13
CA ALA A 100 -1.62 -28.68 -2.73
C ALA A 100 -1.70 -28.51 -4.25
N TYR A 101 -0.71 -27.87 -4.85
CA TYR A 101 -0.55 -27.78 -6.29
C TYR A 101 0.93 -27.91 -6.64
N THR A 102 1.21 -28.58 -7.74
CA THR A 102 2.53 -28.59 -8.37
C THR A 102 2.47 -27.77 -9.65
N THR A 103 3.62 -27.26 -10.08
CA THR A 103 3.73 -26.49 -11.32
C THR A 103 4.93 -26.99 -12.09
N ASP A 104 4.76 -27.14 -13.40
CA ASP A 104 5.84 -27.44 -14.35
C ASP A 104 6.60 -26.16 -14.77
N GLN A 105 6.11 -25.00 -14.34
CA GLN A 105 6.67 -23.69 -14.66
C GLN A 105 7.78 -23.33 -13.67
N VAL A 106 8.99 -23.14 -14.20
CA VAL A 106 10.17 -22.73 -13.46
C VAL A 106 10.66 -21.40 -14.00
N VAL A 107 10.91 -20.46 -13.09
CA VAL A 107 11.48 -19.14 -13.39
C VAL A 107 12.83 -19.06 -12.70
N SER A 108 13.89 -18.74 -13.46
CA SER A 108 15.21 -18.57 -12.84
C SER A 108 15.21 -17.38 -11.88
N THR A 109 16.04 -17.47 -10.85
CA THR A 109 16.24 -16.34 -9.91
C THR A 109 16.74 -15.08 -10.63
N LYS A 110 17.48 -15.24 -11.73
CA LYS A 110 17.95 -14.14 -12.58
C LYS A 110 16.79 -13.42 -13.26
N THR A 111 15.88 -14.16 -13.91
CA THR A 111 14.67 -13.60 -14.54
C THR A 111 13.78 -12.95 -13.49
N PHE A 112 13.53 -13.65 -12.38
CA PHE A 112 12.73 -13.15 -11.27
C PHE A 112 13.26 -11.83 -10.70
N ASN A 113 14.57 -11.75 -10.40
CA ASN A 113 15.16 -10.56 -9.77
C ASN A 113 15.14 -9.31 -10.67
N ARG A 114 15.12 -9.47 -11.99
CA ARG A 114 15.03 -8.37 -12.97
C ARG A 114 13.61 -7.88 -13.21
N ALA A 115 12.60 -8.66 -12.81
CA ALA A 115 11.20 -8.34 -13.03
C ALA A 115 10.70 -7.23 -12.08
N SER A 116 9.66 -6.51 -12.49
CA SER A 116 8.97 -5.57 -11.60
C SER A 116 8.29 -6.31 -10.44
N PRO A 117 8.04 -5.64 -9.29
CA PRO A 117 7.28 -6.21 -8.18
C PRO A 117 5.98 -6.91 -8.61
N THR A 118 5.18 -6.27 -9.47
CA THR A 118 3.93 -6.86 -10.00
C THR A 118 4.19 -8.14 -10.79
N LYS A 119 5.25 -8.15 -11.62
CA LYS A 119 5.61 -9.30 -12.44
C LYS A 119 6.21 -10.43 -11.60
N LYS A 120 6.92 -10.12 -10.50
CA LYS A 120 7.36 -11.10 -9.50
C LYS A 120 6.19 -11.81 -8.83
N GLU A 121 5.16 -11.07 -8.44
CA GLU A 121 3.93 -11.66 -7.88
C GLU A 121 3.27 -12.63 -8.86
N ALA A 122 3.19 -12.26 -10.14
CA ALA A 122 2.67 -13.13 -11.18
C ALA A 122 3.54 -14.40 -11.41
N TYR A 123 4.87 -14.28 -11.35
CA TYR A 123 5.74 -15.45 -11.46
C TYR A 123 5.53 -16.45 -10.32
N VAL A 124 5.41 -15.95 -9.09
CA VAL A 124 5.22 -16.82 -7.91
C VAL A 124 3.83 -17.46 -7.90
N ALA A 125 2.81 -16.77 -8.41
CA ALA A 125 1.49 -17.36 -8.59
C ALA A 125 1.49 -18.48 -9.64
N GLN A 126 2.37 -18.40 -10.64
CA GLN A 126 2.38 -19.34 -11.75
C GLN A 126 3.31 -20.55 -11.54
N GLY A 127 4.43 -20.34 -10.85
CA GLY A 127 5.60 -21.22 -10.97
C GLY A 127 6.53 -21.22 -9.77
N ALA A 128 7.49 -22.13 -9.79
CA ALA A 128 8.59 -22.16 -8.83
C ALA A 128 9.70 -21.19 -9.26
N VAL A 129 10.18 -20.37 -8.34
CA VAL A 129 11.37 -19.53 -8.56
C VAL A 129 12.59 -20.27 -8.04
N THR A 130 13.39 -20.85 -8.94
CA THR A 130 14.55 -21.66 -8.56
C THR A 130 15.57 -21.72 -9.69
N ASN A 131 16.84 -21.99 -9.35
CA ASN A 131 17.89 -22.35 -10.30
C ASN A 131 18.17 -23.86 -10.31
N ALA A 132 17.48 -24.64 -9.47
CA ALA A 132 17.69 -26.09 -9.38
C ALA A 132 17.16 -26.84 -10.60
N LEU A 133 16.25 -26.22 -11.36
CA LEU A 133 15.66 -26.75 -12.59
C LEU A 133 15.84 -25.72 -13.72
N PRO A 134 15.93 -26.16 -14.99
CA PRO A 134 15.95 -25.26 -16.13
C PRO A 134 14.73 -24.35 -16.19
N GLU A 135 14.90 -23.12 -16.68
CA GLU A 135 13.80 -22.18 -16.88
C GLU A 135 12.87 -22.70 -17.98
N SER A 136 11.62 -22.99 -17.63
CA SER A 136 10.58 -23.48 -18.55
C SER A 136 9.54 -22.41 -18.88
N ALA A 137 9.80 -21.17 -18.46
CA ALA A 137 8.87 -20.07 -18.58
C ALA A 137 8.61 -19.61 -20.02
N THR A 138 7.36 -19.64 -20.49
CA THR A 138 6.95 -19.30 -21.87
C THR A 138 6.39 -17.87 -22.06
N SER A 139 6.08 -17.48 -23.30
CA SER A 139 5.50 -16.15 -23.63
C SER A 139 4.05 -15.96 -23.19
N ASP A 140 3.25 -17.03 -23.10
CA ASP A 140 1.80 -16.94 -22.76
C ASP A 140 1.52 -16.94 -21.25
N GLN A 141 2.59 -16.88 -20.47
CA GLN A 141 2.57 -16.89 -19.03
C GLN A 141 1.80 -15.73 -18.38
N PHE A 142 1.28 -15.98 -17.20
CA PHE A 142 0.57 -15.01 -16.35
C PHE A 142 1.41 -13.74 -16.13
N ALA A 143 2.71 -13.90 -15.90
CA ALA A 143 3.66 -12.81 -15.76
C ALA A 143 3.79 -11.92 -17.02
N ASN A 144 3.51 -12.45 -18.21
CA ASN A 144 3.52 -11.68 -19.46
C ASN A 144 2.19 -10.99 -19.75
N GLN A 145 1.13 -11.31 -18.99
CA GLN A 145 -0.13 -10.56 -18.99
C GLN A 145 -0.04 -9.26 -18.18
N VAL A 146 1.04 -9.07 -17.41
CA VAL A 146 1.33 -7.81 -16.71
C VAL A 146 1.63 -6.72 -17.73
N LYS A 147 0.82 -5.67 -17.74
CA LYS A 147 0.98 -4.53 -18.65
C LYS A 147 1.19 -3.25 -17.86
N SER A 148 2.06 -2.37 -18.33
CA SER A 148 2.18 -1.01 -17.77
C SER A 148 0.99 -0.16 -18.23
N VAL A 149 0.35 0.52 -17.28
CA VAL A 149 -0.79 1.41 -17.53
C VAL A 149 -0.28 2.85 -17.61
N LYS A 150 -0.82 3.64 -18.54
CA LYS A 150 -0.48 5.06 -18.62
C LYS A 150 -1.15 5.83 -17.48
N ILE A 151 -0.41 6.75 -16.88
CA ILE A 151 -0.84 7.66 -15.81
C ILE A 151 -0.52 9.10 -16.19
N LYS A 152 -1.16 10.05 -15.51
CA LYS A 152 -0.97 11.48 -15.72
C LYS A 152 -0.47 12.16 -14.45
N LYS A 153 0.36 13.19 -14.61
CA LYS A 153 0.86 14.03 -13.51
C LYS A 153 -0.16 15.08 -13.01
N SER A 154 -1.14 15.41 -13.85
CA SER A 154 -2.29 16.26 -13.53
C SER A 154 -3.47 15.88 -14.44
N ALA A 155 -4.68 16.36 -14.13
CA ALA A 155 -5.87 16.10 -14.96
C ALA A 155 -5.65 16.39 -16.46
N ASN A 156 -4.93 17.49 -16.76
CA ASN A 156 -4.68 17.99 -18.11
C ASN A 156 -3.34 17.52 -18.71
N ALA A 157 -2.52 16.75 -17.97
CA ALA A 157 -1.24 16.28 -18.49
C ALA A 157 -1.41 15.13 -19.50
N LYS A 158 -0.43 15.00 -20.41
CA LYS A 158 -0.31 13.83 -21.30
C LYS A 158 -0.10 12.56 -20.46
N ALA A 159 -0.74 11.48 -20.87
CA ALA A 159 -0.60 10.18 -20.21
C ALA A 159 0.73 9.51 -20.60
N THR A 160 1.49 9.05 -19.62
CA THR A 160 2.80 8.39 -19.75
C THR A 160 2.85 7.15 -18.88
N GLN A 161 3.72 6.16 -19.18
CA GLN A 161 3.87 4.97 -18.33
C GLN A 161 4.53 5.29 -16.98
N THR A 162 5.40 6.30 -16.99
CA THR A 162 6.16 6.74 -15.82
C THR A 162 5.94 8.22 -15.60
N VAL A 163 5.76 8.63 -14.35
CA VAL A 163 5.77 10.05 -13.96
C VAL A 163 6.80 10.31 -12.88
N HIS A 164 7.56 11.39 -13.08
CA HIS A 164 8.51 11.89 -12.09
C HIS A 164 7.86 12.99 -11.25
N TYR A 165 7.86 12.77 -9.93
CA TYR A 165 7.30 13.71 -8.98
C TYR A 165 8.39 14.44 -8.19
N ARG A 166 8.17 15.74 -7.95
CA ARG A 166 9.02 16.52 -7.05
C ARG A 166 8.07 17.38 -6.22
N PHE A 167 7.98 17.04 -4.94
CA PHE A 167 7.18 17.76 -3.98
C PHE A 167 8.08 18.45 -2.97
N THR A 168 7.74 19.69 -2.62
CA THR A 168 8.32 20.43 -1.50
C THR A 168 7.16 20.94 -0.67
N SER A 169 7.11 20.59 0.62
CA SER A 169 6.05 21.05 1.50
C SER A 169 5.98 22.58 1.52
N LYS A 170 4.77 23.12 1.37
CA LYS A 170 4.46 24.53 1.58
C LYS A 170 3.17 24.64 2.39
N ASN A 171 3.02 25.71 3.17
CA ASN A 171 1.78 25.95 3.88
C ASN A 171 0.65 26.19 2.89
N GLY A 172 -0.47 25.49 3.08
CA GLY A 172 -1.60 25.55 2.16
C GLY A 172 -1.36 24.86 0.81
N ALA A 173 -0.29 24.05 0.67
CA ALA A 173 -0.12 23.23 -0.53
C ALA A 173 -1.34 22.33 -0.72
N LYS A 174 -1.97 22.41 -1.89
CA LYS A 174 -3.05 21.49 -2.24
C LYS A 174 -2.48 20.07 -2.39
N PRO A 175 -3.27 19.02 -2.06
CA PRO A 175 -2.90 17.65 -2.37
C PRO A 175 -2.57 17.54 -3.85
N THR A 176 -1.42 16.97 -4.14
CA THR A 176 -1.01 16.68 -5.50
C THR A 176 -0.88 15.19 -5.68
N GLY A 177 -1.46 14.64 -6.75
CA GLY A 177 -1.47 13.21 -7.00
C GLY A 177 -1.22 12.87 -8.46
N ILE A 178 -1.20 11.56 -8.72
CA ILE A 178 -1.25 10.99 -10.06
C ILE A 178 -2.71 10.73 -10.44
N TYR A 179 -2.99 10.77 -11.73
CA TYR A 179 -4.33 10.53 -12.26
C TYR A 179 -4.27 9.32 -13.20
N LEU A 180 -5.17 8.37 -12.98
CA LEU A 180 -5.37 7.26 -13.90
C LEU A 180 -6.38 7.72 -14.96
N PRO A 181 -6.01 7.78 -16.26
CA PRO A 181 -6.99 8.02 -17.32
C PRO A 181 -8.04 6.91 -17.33
N ALA A 182 -9.26 7.24 -17.75
CA ALA A 182 -10.29 6.24 -17.97
C ALA A 182 -9.81 5.27 -19.07
N ASP A 183 -9.82 3.98 -18.74
CA ASP A 183 -9.41 2.90 -19.63
C ASP A 183 -10.27 1.67 -19.30
N ALA A 184 -11.18 1.34 -20.22
CA ALA A 184 -12.12 0.23 -20.06
C ALA A 184 -11.40 -1.13 -19.97
N SER A 185 -10.17 -1.24 -20.49
CA SER A 185 -9.38 -2.46 -20.39
C SER A 185 -8.93 -2.78 -18.98
N LEU A 186 -9.01 -1.83 -18.04
CA LEU A 186 -8.66 -2.03 -16.63
C LEU A 186 -9.77 -2.71 -15.82
N ALA A 187 -10.99 -2.79 -16.36
CA ALA A 187 -12.12 -3.39 -15.67
C ALA A 187 -11.83 -4.87 -15.36
N GLY A 188 -12.03 -5.27 -14.10
CA GLY A 188 -11.80 -6.63 -13.63
C GLY A 188 -10.33 -7.01 -13.37
N ASN A 189 -9.38 -6.08 -13.60
CA ASN A 189 -7.97 -6.32 -13.36
C ASN A 189 -7.51 -5.74 -12.02
N GLU A 190 -6.48 -6.35 -11.43
CA GLU A 190 -5.80 -5.79 -10.28
C GLU A 190 -4.80 -4.72 -10.74
N ILE A 191 -4.75 -3.59 -10.04
CA ILE A 191 -3.91 -2.44 -10.41
C ILE A 191 -2.90 -2.19 -9.29
N HIS A 192 -1.62 -2.25 -9.62
CA HIS A 192 -0.51 -2.01 -8.70
C HIS A 192 0.12 -0.65 -9.01
N LEU A 193 0.19 0.20 -7.99
CA LEU A 193 0.99 1.43 -8.04
C LEU A 193 2.38 1.16 -7.48
N GLU A 194 3.36 1.09 -8.36
CA GLU A 194 4.76 0.95 -8.00
C GLU A 194 5.41 2.31 -7.83
N VAL A 195 6.05 2.50 -6.67
CA VAL A 195 6.74 3.73 -6.31
C VAL A 195 8.22 3.43 -6.14
N SER A 196 9.06 4.02 -6.97
CA SER A 196 10.50 3.74 -6.99
C SER A 196 11.34 5.00 -6.87
N ASN A 197 12.62 4.81 -6.53
CA ASN A 197 13.60 5.88 -6.38
C ASN A 197 13.17 6.96 -5.37
N LEU A 198 12.51 6.56 -4.28
CA LEU A 198 12.15 7.47 -3.19
C LEU A 198 13.42 8.11 -2.62
N LYS A 199 13.52 9.44 -2.69
CA LYS A 199 14.62 10.23 -2.10
C LYS A 199 14.01 11.20 -1.11
N PHE A 200 14.72 11.74 -0.14
CA PHE A 200 14.12 12.67 0.82
C PHE A 200 15.13 13.67 1.33
N LYS A 201 14.65 14.86 1.67
CA LYS A 201 15.38 15.79 2.51
C LYS A 201 14.44 16.28 3.61
N PRO A 202 14.68 15.92 4.88
CA PRO A 202 13.87 16.41 5.98
C PRO A 202 14.06 17.90 6.15
N PHE A 203 13.00 18.55 6.67
CA PHE A 203 13.16 19.83 7.31
C PHE A 203 13.98 19.65 8.59
N SER A 204 14.94 20.55 8.80
CA SER A 204 15.59 20.69 10.11
C SER A 204 14.56 21.07 11.17
N LEU A 205 14.89 20.89 12.45
CA LEU A 205 14.01 21.29 13.57
C LEU A 205 13.54 22.74 13.43
N TYR A 206 14.44 23.66 13.08
CA TYR A 206 14.11 25.07 12.85
C TYR A 206 13.20 25.29 11.64
N GLN A 207 13.38 24.54 10.56
CA GLN A 207 12.50 24.58 9.40
C GLN A 207 11.10 24.05 9.73
N LYS A 208 11.00 22.98 10.53
CA LYS A 208 9.73 22.45 11.06
C LYS A 208 9.03 23.47 11.95
N ALA A 209 9.76 24.10 12.88
CA ALA A 209 9.23 25.14 13.75
C ALA A 209 8.70 26.34 12.96
N THR A 210 9.44 26.76 11.94
CA THR A 210 9.04 27.87 11.06
C THR A 210 7.80 27.50 10.25
N TYR A 211 7.73 26.28 9.72
CA TYR A 211 6.56 25.78 9.01
C TYR A 211 5.30 25.80 9.90
N ALA A 212 5.40 25.23 11.11
CA ALA A 212 4.30 25.17 12.08
C ALA A 212 3.85 26.58 12.52
N THR A 213 4.80 27.48 12.74
CA THR A 213 4.53 28.89 13.12
C THR A 213 3.79 29.62 11.99
N ASN A 214 4.24 29.45 10.75
CA ASN A 214 3.58 30.05 9.59
C ASN A 214 2.17 29.46 9.38
N ALA A 215 1.95 28.17 9.68
CA ALA A 215 0.63 27.54 9.62
C ALA A 215 -0.32 28.08 10.70
N HIS A 216 0.17 28.26 11.93
CA HIS A 216 -0.57 28.89 13.02
C HIS A 216 -1.00 30.31 12.65
N ASN A 217 -0.07 31.14 12.17
CA ASN A 217 -0.36 32.50 11.72
C ASN A 217 -1.34 32.53 10.55
N GLY A 218 -1.22 31.60 9.60
CA GLY A 218 -2.15 31.46 8.49
C GLY A 218 -3.59 31.13 8.95
N LYS A 219 -3.75 30.30 9.99
CA LYS A 219 -5.06 30.01 10.58
C LYS A 219 -5.67 31.23 11.25
N ALA A 220 -4.89 31.95 12.05
CA ALA A 220 -5.34 33.18 12.71
C ALA A 220 -5.79 34.24 11.70
N LYS A 221 -5.00 34.46 10.64
CA LYS A 221 -5.37 35.39 9.55
C LYS A 221 -6.65 34.98 8.82
N LYS A 222 -6.85 33.68 8.57
CA LYS A 222 -8.10 33.18 7.96
C LYS A 222 -9.31 33.36 8.86
N ALA A 223 -9.16 33.11 10.16
CA ALA A 223 -10.23 33.31 11.14
C ALA A 223 -10.63 34.79 11.23
N ALA A 224 -9.66 35.71 11.25
CA ALA A 224 -9.90 37.15 11.24
C ALA A 224 -10.51 37.67 9.92
N ALA A 225 -10.41 36.92 8.82
CA ALA A 225 -10.97 37.29 7.52
C ALA A 225 -12.40 36.76 7.28
N LEU A 226 -12.99 36.04 8.24
CA LEU A 226 -14.40 35.62 8.17
C LEU A 226 -15.34 36.81 8.44
N PRO A 227 -16.60 36.79 7.94
CA PRO A 227 -17.54 37.91 8.11
C PRO A 227 -17.84 38.29 9.57
N ASP A 228 -17.72 37.33 10.48
CA ASP A 228 -17.87 37.44 11.93
C ASP A 228 -16.52 37.32 12.68
N GLY A 229 -15.41 37.27 11.93
CA GLY A 229 -14.07 37.05 12.44
C GLY A 229 -13.58 38.20 13.28
N LYS A 230 -13.41 37.98 14.59
CA LYS A 230 -12.68 38.93 15.44
C LYS A 230 -11.17 38.78 15.20
N THR A 231 -10.49 39.90 14.99
CA THR A 231 -9.02 39.93 14.94
C THR A 231 -8.46 39.47 16.29
N ASP A 232 -7.74 38.36 16.29
CA ASP A 232 -7.07 37.83 17.48
C ASP A 232 -5.74 38.58 17.73
N TYR A 233 -5.78 39.56 18.62
CA TYR A 233 -4.62 40.34 19.06
C TYR A 233 -3.67 39.55 20.00
N ALA A 234 -4.03 38.34 20.43
CA ALA A 234 -3.25 37.51 21.34
C ALA A 234 -2.29 36.54 20.62
N THR A 235 -2.16 36.61 19.29
CA THR A 235 -1.29 35.72 18.51
C THR A 235 0.20 36.03 18.68
N ASN A 236 0.78 35.57 19.79
CA ASN A 236 2.22 35.69 20.05
C ASN A 236 3.02 34.63 19.26
N THR A 237 3.37 35.00 18.03
CA THR A 237 4.14 34.15 17.10
C THR A 237 5.49 33.69 17.69
N LYS A 238 6.17 34.55 18.47
CA LYS A 238 7.47 34.23 19.07
C LYS A 238 7.33 33.20 20.19
N ALA A 239 6.35 33.38 21.08
CA ALA A 239 6.04 32.44 22.14
C ALA A 239 5.57 31.09 21.58
N TYR A 240 4.74 31.09 20.53
CA TYR A 240 4.34 29.87 19.83
C TYR A 240 5.55 29.11 19.28
N LYS A 241 6.46 29.79 18.57
CA LYS A 241 7.66 29.16 18.01
C LYS A 241 8.57 28.60 19.10
N PHE A 242 8.76 29.33 20.19
CA PHE A 242 9.55 28.89 21.34
C PHE A 242 8.95 27.64 22.01
N ASN A 243 7.64 27.67 22.33
CA ASN A 243 6.94 26.53 22.92
C ASN A 243 6.96 25.32 21.98
N TRP A 244 6.79 25.54 20.67
CA TRP A 244 6.89 24.46 19.68
C TRP A 244 8.28 23.83 19.71
N LEU A 245 9.36 24.63 19.68
CA LEU A 245 10.73 24.12 19.74
C LEU A 245 10.99 23.34 21.03
N ARG A 246 10.57 23.86 22.18
CA ARG A 246 10.71 23.19 23.48
C ARG A 246 10.03 21.81 23.50
N ASN A 247 8.80 21.74 23.00
CA ASN A 247 8.03 20.48 22.99
C ASN A 247 8.56 19.44 22.00
N HIS A 248 9.34 19.87 21.00
CA HIS A 248 9.88 19.00 19.95
C HIS A 248 11.42 18.86 20.01
N ALA A 249 12.08 19.42 21.03
CA ALA A 249 13.52 19.26 21.21
C ALA A 249 13.91 17.81 21.50
N ASN A 250 13.05 17.07 22.20
CA ASN A 250 13.27 15.66 22.54
C ASN A 250 13.07 14.71 21.36
N SER A 251 12.53 15.17 20.22
CA SER A 251 12.37 14.35 19.01
C SER A 251 13.55 14.45 18.05
N ILE A 252 14.56 15.27 18.36
CA ILE A 252 15.83 15.34 17.61
C ILE A 252 16.47 13.95 17.61
N GLY A 253 16.65 13.37 16.42
CA GLY A 253 17.26 12.04 16.24
C GLY A 253 16.37 10.85 16.59
N LYS A 254 15.21 11.05 17.25
CA LYS A 254 14.30 9.95 17.66
C LYS A 254 13.22 9.66 16.62
N PHE A 255 12.72 10.68 15.92
CA PHE A 255 11.68 10.52 14.91
C PHE A 255 11.96 11.40 13.69
N VAL A 256 12.12 10.77 12.54
CA VAL A 256 12.06 11.49 11.26
C VAL A 256 10.59 11.59 10.86
N ASP A 257 9.84 12.51 11.46
CA ASP A 257 8.48 12.78 11.01
C ASP A 257 8.50 13.22 9.55
N GLY A 258 7.82 12.43 8.72
CA GLY A 258 7.95 12.42 7.29
C GLY A 258 6.65 12.61 6.54
N TYR A 259 6.79 12.94 5.26
CA TYR A 259 5.67 13.01 4.33
C TYR A 259 4.81 11.74 4.42
N ARG A 260 3.49 11.91 4.34
CA ARG A 260 2.56 10.81 4.14
C ARG A 260 2.23 10.76 2.66
N VAL A 261 2.58 9.65 2.00
CA VAL A 261 2.14 9.39 0.64
C VAL A 261 0.88 8.54 0.75
N THR A 262 -0.27 9.17 0.51
CA THR A 262 -1.53 8.45 0.41
C THR A 262 -1.84 8.18 -1.06
N ALA A 263 -2.01 6.91 -1.41
CA ALA A 263 -2.66 6.51 -2.66
C ALA A 263 -4.12 6.14 -2.35
N LYS A 264 -5.07 6.82 -2.99
CA LYS A 264 -6.50 6.55 -2.82
C LYS A 264 -7.10 6.17 -4.17
N TYR A 265 -7.82 5.06 -4.20
CA TYR A 265 -8.62 4.62 -5.34
C TYR A 265 -9.96 4.10 -4.85
N GLY A 266 -11.06 4.78 -5.20
CA GLY A 266 -12.39 4.51 -4.65
C GLY A 266 -12.42 4.62 -3.11
N ARG A 267 -12.87 3.55 -2.44
CA ARG A 267 -12.90 3.41 -0.97
C ARG A 267 -11.59 2.86 -0.38
N THR A 268 -10.64 2.49 -1.22
CA THR A 268 -9.36 1.94 -0.77
C THR A 268 -8.36 3.07 -0.61
N GLU A 269 -7.85 3.22 0.60
CA GLU A 269 -6.74 4.12 0.91
C GLU A 269 -5.54 3.27 1.33
N ARG A 270 -4.41 3.46 0.65
CA ARG A 270 -3.12 2.92 1.06
C ARG A 270 -2.22 4.06 1.46
N ILE A 271 -1.75 3.98 2.68
CA ILE A 271 -0.84 4.96 3.25
C ILE A 271 0.54 4.36 3.20
N LEU A 272 1.36 4.88 2.31
CA LEU A 272 2.79 4.75 2.40
C LEU A 272 3.24 5.82 3.38
N VAL A 273 3.36 5.44 4.66
CA VAL A 273 4.10 6.27 5.63
C VAL A 273 5.56 6.09 5.27
N SER A 274 6.02 6.91 4.34
CA SER A 274 7.43 6.99 4.00
C SER A 274 7.82 8.44 3.94
N VAL A 275 8.84 8.72 4.73
CA VAL A 275 9.47 10.01 4.89
C VAL A 275 10.17 10.41 3.57
N ALA A 276 9.45 10.71 2.47
CA ALA A 276 10.11 10.88 1.15
C ALA A 276 9.41 11.68 0.03
N LYS A 277 10.25 12.14 -0.90
CA LYS A 277 10.03 12.67 -2.27
C LYS A 277 9.96 11.47 -3.23
N ILE A 278 8.93 11.43 -4.05
CA ILE A 278 8.70 10.31 -4.96
C ILE A 278 9.34 10.57 -6.32
N THR A 279 10.43 9.89 -6.67
CA THR A 279 11.12 10.19 -7.93
C THR A 279 10.51 9.47 -9.13
N CYS A 280 9.81 8.35 -8.96
CA CYS A 280 9.23 7.61 -10.08
C CYS A 280 7.98 6.84 -9.63
N LEU A 281 6.86 7.03 -10.34
CA LEU A 281 5.67 6.19 -10.18
C LEU A 281 5.39 5.47 -11.50
N THR A 282 5.10 4.18 -11.41
CA THR A 282 4.68 3.32 -12.52
C THR A 282 3.44 2.56 -12.05
N ILE A 283 2.43 2.42 -12.91
CA ILE A 283 1.30 1.52 -12.62
C ILE A 283 1.41 0.29 -13.52
N HIS A 284 1.26 -0.88 -12.92
CA HIS A 284 1.06 -2.13 -13.64
C HIS A 284 -0.37 -2.63 -13.41
N GLN A 285 -0.94 -3.24 -14.43
CA GLN A 285 -2.15 -4.04 -14.30
C GLN A 285 -1.78 -5.51 -14.35
N LEU A 286 -2.45 -6.29 -13.51
CA LEU A 286 -2.37 -7.74 -13.46
C LEU A 286 -3.77 -8.28 -13.75
N LYS A 287 -3.94 -8.93 -14.90
CA LYS A 287 -5.19 -9.62 -15.23
C LYS A 287 -5.37 -10.78 -14.28
N MET A 288 -6.56 -10.97 -13.71
CA MET A 288 -6.78 -12.07 -12.78
C MET A 288 -7.13 -13.35 -13.56
N ARG A 289 -6.59 -14.49 -13.12
CA ARG A 289 -7.00 -15.80 -13.66
C ARG A 289 -8.42 -16.10 -13.15
N PRO A 290 -9.34 -16.58 -14.01
CA PRO A 290 -10.55 -17.25 -13.54
C PRO A 290 -10.22 -18.55 -12.81
#